data_AF-A0A4S4B635-F1
#
_entry.id   AF-A0A4S4B635-F1
#
_cell.length_a   1.000
_cell.length_b   1.000
_cell.length_c   1.000
_cell.angle_alpha   90.00
_cell.angle_beta   90.00
_cell.angle_gamma   90.00
#
_symmetry.space_group_name_H-M   'P 1'
#
loop_
_entity.id
_entity.type
_entity.pdbx_description
1 polymer ?
#
loop_
_entity_poly.entity_id
_entity_poly.type
_entity_poly.pdbx_seq_one_letter_code
_entity_poly.pdbx_strand_id
1 'polypeptide(L)'
;MTTSTPQDHELGRRLTALTIGMDHLERRLSRGHGVLDSEGLVPIYLGDALVPAAPLEDWDAVQHELSSLEQAASGLEAGPRRVFLDDMFRSLRTAARLFEGEELSFKEKLEGLVGVPAQAVDTEQIESMKLDVDRVLMDAGYRQGTVAERVARWEQEQAIPAERLEAEFKRLMDDAQARTDRLIYATGDYQMQLNTLRGVPFTARCNFNEGQMDLNVDLSFTRSALKHLVAHEVFPGHSTQLLLTHDWATQGKSTADVLLCTTNAVTGCVQEGIGDQGVHLIDWIEDEGDLLHRALRRVRSATATSAAWYQMGEGWPEARVIEYLEQHSYGQRPWIEGRVRFASYPFRGPFIASYWFGDEAVREVRERTLPGDRAAFVDYLYGQMHSPRSLLMFDPQRRATT
;
A
#
# COMPACT_ATOMS: atom_id res chain seq x y z
N MET A 1 -19.28 4.49 -15.66
CA MET A 1 -18.71 3.16 -15.35
C MET A 1 -18.71 2.36 -16.64
N THR A 2 -17.55 1.96 -17.15
CA THR A 2 -17.48 0.88 -18.15
C THR A 2 -18.00 -0.37 -17.46
N THR A 3 -19.16 -0.86 -17.86
CA THR A 3 -19.74 -2.09 -17.33
C THR A 3 -18.83 -3.25 -17.73
N SER A 4 -18.20 -3.90 -16.76
CA SER A 4 -17.44 -5.13 -16.98
C SER A 4 -18.32 -6.14 -17.70
N THR A 5 -17.76 -6.80 -18.73
CA THR A 5 -18.50 -7.80 -19.50
C THR A 5 -18.70 -9.06 -18.63
N PRO A 6 -19.70 -9.92 -18.93
CA PRO A 6 -19.83 -11.21 -18.24
C PRO A 6 -18.55 -12.04 -18.26
N GLN A 7 -17.77 -11.94 -19.34
CA GLN A 7 -16.46 -12.58 -19.47
C GLN A 7 -15.44 -12.01 -18.48
N ASP A 8 -15.41 -10.69 -18.27
CA ASP A 8 -14.49 -10.05 -17.32
C ASP A 8 -14.87 -10.35 -15.86
N HIS A 9 -16.18 -10.42 -15.54
CA HIS A 9 -16.63 -10.88 -14.23
C HIS A 9 -16.18 -12.32 -13.93
N GLU A 10 -16.27 -13.22 -14.91
CA GLU A 10 -15.80 -14.60 -14.75
C GLU A 10 -14.28 -14.68 -14.60
N LEU A 11 -13.52 -13.88 -15.36
CA LEU A 11 -12.06 -13.76 -15.19
C LEU A 11 -11.70 -13.29 -13.78
N GLY A 12 -12.34 -12.22 -13.29
CA GLY A 12 -12.12 -11.71 -11.94
C GLY A 12 -12.45 -12.72 -10.86
N ARG A 13 -13.55 -13.46 -11.00
CA ARG A 13 -13.94 -14.53 -10.08
C ARG A 13 -12.90 -15.65 -10.04
N ARG A 14 -12.44 -16.12 -11.20
CA ARG A 14 -11.42 -17.18 -11.29
C ARG A 14 -10.07 -16.74 -10.74
N LEU A 15 -9.61 -15.53 -11.07
CA LEU A 15 -8.39 -14.94 -10.52
C LEU A 15 -8.46 -14.84 -8.98
N THR A 16 -9.59 -14.40 -8.45
CA THR A 16 -9.84 -14.32 -7.00
C THR A 16 -9.72 -15.69 -6.35
N ALA A 17 -10.49 -16.67 -6.87
CA ALA A 17 -10.49 -18.04 -6.36
C ALA A 17 -9.09 -18.67 -6.39
N LEU A 18 -8.35 -18.49 -7.49
CA LEU A 18 -6.98 -18.95 -7.63
C LEU A 18 -6.07 -18.33 -6.57
N THR A 19 -6.10 -17.01 -6.39
CA THR A 19 -5.19 -16.28 -5.50
C THR A 19 -5.37 -16.74 -4.04
N ILE A 20 -6.61 -16.91 -3.58
CA ILE A 20 -6.90 -17.41 -2.22
C ILE A 20 -6.57 -18.91 -2.13
N GLY A 21 -6.81 -19.67 -3.20
CA GLY A 21 -6.40 -21.07 -3.29
C GLY A 21 -4.89 -21.24 -3.15
N MET A 22 -4.08 -20.33 -3.71
CA MET A 22 -2.63 -20.31 -3.55
C MET A 22 -2.21 -20.02 -2.10
N ASP A 23 -2.87 -19.07 -1.43
CA ASP A 23 -2.64 -18.78 -0.01
C ASP A 23 -2.92 -20.02 0.86
N HIS A 24 -4.07 -20.67 0.65
CA HIS A 24 -4.44 -21.90 1.36
C HIS A 24 -3.48 -23.07 1.06
N LEU A 25 -3.06 -23.23 -0.19
CA LEU A 25 -2.12 -24.26 -0.61
C LEU A 25 -0.77 -24.09 0.09
N GLU A 26 -0.21 -22.88 0.08
CA GLU A 26 1.06 -22.58 0.75
C GLU A 26 0.98 -22.89 2.23
N ARG A 27 -0.03 -22.35 2.94
CA ARG A 27 -0.18 -22.57 4.38
C ARG A 27 -0.30 -24.04 4.74
N ARG A 28 -1.01 -24.81 3.90
CA ARG A 28 -1.19 -26.26 4.05
C ARG A 28 0.11 -27.03 3.83
N LEU A 29 0.86 -26.74 2.78
CA LEU A 29 2.11 -27.42 2.45
C LEU A 29 3.24 -27.06 3.43
N SER A 30 3.31 -25.79 3.81
CA SER A 30 4.34 -25.24 4.70
C SER A 30 4.07 -25.47 6.20
N ARG A 31 2.91 -26.04 6.56
CA ARG A 31 2.48 -26.27 7.96
C ARG A 31 2.63 -25.03 8.87
N GLY A 32 2.40 -23.83 8.32
CA GLY A 32 2.55 -22.56 9.03
C GLY A 32 3.99 -22.10 9.33
N HIS A 33 5.01 -22.77 8.79
CA HIS A 33 6.43 -22.36 8.90
C HIS A 33 6.99 -21.89 7.54
N GLY A 34 6.08 -21.50 6.64
CA GLY A 34 6.36 -21.19 5.25
C GLY A 34 6.82 -19.77 5.01
N VAL A 35 6.89 -19.41 3.74
CA VAL A 35 7.36 -18.10 3.27
C VAL A 35 6.34 -16.98 3.59
N LEU A 36 5.12 -17.34 3.97
CA LEU A 36 4.00 -16.43 4.21
C LEU A 36 3.89 -15.84 5.62
N ASP A 37 4.65 -16.31 6.62
CA ASP A 37 4.48 -15.96 8.04
C ASP A 37 2.99 -15.94 8.49
N SER A 38 2.69 -15.31 9.64
CA SER A 38 1.32 -15.15 10.15
C SER A 38 0.34 -14.46 9.18
N GLU A 39 0.81 -13.60 8.26
CA GLU A 39 -0.08 -12.74 7.46
C GLU A 39 -0.55 -13.37 6.14
N GLY A 40 0.25 -14.08 5.35
CA GLY A 40 -0.24 -14.68 4.08
C GLY A 40 0.02 -13.87 2.80
N LEU A 41 -0.35 -14.47 1.65
CA LEU A 41 -0.43 -13.81 0.35
C LEU A 41 -1.65 -12.88 0.30
N VAL A 42 -2.75 -13.32 0.91
CA VAL A 42 -4.01 -12.55 1.07
C VAL A 42 -4.30 -12.40 2.56
N PRO A 43 -3.71 -11.40 3.25
CA PRO A 43 -3.87 -11.21 4.70
C PRO A 43 -5.30 -10.99 5.20
N ILE A 44 -6.12 -10.33 4.40
CA ILE A 44 -7.51 -10.03 4.74
C ILE A 44 -8.35 -10.41 3.55
N TYR A 45 -9.32 -11.30 3.77
CA TYR A 45 -10.28 -11.70 2.75
C TYR A 45 -11.69 -11.71 3.32
N LEU A 46 -12.54 -10.80 2.83
CA LEU A 46 -13.94 -10.67 3.24
C LEU A 46 -14.90 -11.36 2.25
N GLY A 47 -14.36 -12.02 1.22
CA GLY A 47 -15.13 -12.51 0.07
C GLY A 47 -15.52 -13.98 0.12
N ASP A 48 -15.31 -14.71 1.22
CA ASP A 48 -15.52 -16.17 1.28
C ASP A 48 -16.91 -16.62 0.83
N ALA A 49 -17.94 -15.83 1.16
CA ALA A 49 -19.32 -16.10 0.75
C ALA A 49 -19.59 -15.80 -0.74
N LEU A 50 -18.77 -14.97 -1.38
CA LEU A 50 -18.91 -14.55 -2.78
C LEU A 50 -18.07 -15.42 -3.72
N VAL A 51 -16.80 -15.63 -3.37
CA VAL A 51 -15.85 -16.42 -4.16
C VAL A 51 -15.06 -17.34 -3.23
N PRO A 52 -15.37 -18.64 -3.20
CA PRO A 52 -14.58 -19.59 -2.42
C PRO A 52 -13.20 -19.80 -3.06
N ALA A 53 -12.22 -20.12 -2.23
CA ALA A 53 -10.88 -20.50 -2.68
C ALA A 53 -10.93 -21.69 -3.65
N ALA A 54 -10.09 -21.65 -4.69
CA ALA A 54 -9.91 -22.78 -5.59
C ALA A 54 -9.31 -23.98 -4.82
N PRO A 55 -9.83 -25.20 -4.99
CA PRO A 55 -9.29 -26.39 -4.34
C PRO A 55 -8.03 -26.87 -5.05
N LEU A 56 -6.92 -26.16 -4.85
CA LEU A 56 -5.64 -26.47 -5.48
C LEU A 56 -4.95 -27.61 -4.74
N GLU A 57 -4.56 -28.66 -5.46
CA GLU A 57 -3.91 -29.84 -4.90
C GLU A 57 -2.40 -29.59 -4.71
N ASP A 58 -1.77 -29.01 -5.72
CA ASP A 58 -0.33 -28.74 -5.85
C ASP A 58 -0.05 -27.48 -6.69
N TRP A 59 1.23 -27.16 -6.88
CA TRP A 59 1.67 -26.01 -7.67
C TRP A 59 1.52 -26.21 -9.19
N ASP A 60 1.47 -27.45 -9.69
CA ASP A 60 1.18 -27.71 -11.10
C ASP A 60 -0.25 -27.28 -11.46
N ALA A 61 -1.22 -27.52 -10.56
CA ALA A 61 -2.59 -27.03 -10.70
C ALA A 61 -2.65 -25.49 -10.74
N VAL A 62 -1.82 -24.81 -9.95
CA VAL A 62 -1.67 -23.33 -9.98
C VAL A 62 -1.18 -22.87 -11.35
N GLN A 63 -0.11 -23.48 -11.88
CA GLN A 63 0.45 -23.10 -13.18
C GLN A 63 -0.52 -23.37 -14.34
N HIS A 64 -1.31 -24.44 -14.26
CA HIS A 64 -2.35 -24.75 -15.23
C HIS A 64 -3.46 -23.68 -15.24
N GLU A 65 -3.99 -23.32 -14.07
CA GLU A 65 -5.05 -22.32 -13.96
C GLU A 65 -4.56 -20.92 -14.39
N LEU A 66 -3.33 -20.53 -14.01
CA LEU A 66 -2.71 -19.28 -14.48
C LEU A 66 -2.62 -19.22 -16.01
N SER A 67 -2.21 -20.32 -16.65
CA SER A 67 -2.10 -20.38 -18.12
C SER A 67 -3.47 -20.33 -18.80
N SER A 68 -4.49 -20.93 -18.19
CA SER A 68 -5.87 -20.83 -18.66
C SER A 68 -6.43 -19.41 -18.53
N LEU A 69 -6.15 -18.73 -17.42
CA LEU A 69 -6.53 -17.33 -17.19
C LEU A 69 -5.86 -16.39 -18.20
N GLU A 70 -4.57 -16.55 -18.46
CA GLU A 70 -3.84 -15.77 -19.47
C GLU A 70 -4.44 -15.96 -20.87
N GLN A 71 -4.78 -17.19 -21.24
CA GLN A 71 -5.43 -17.47 -22.52
C GLN A 71 -6.80 -16.78 -22.61
N ALA A 72 -7.60 -16.83 -21.55
CA ALA A 72 -8.90 -16.17 -21.50
C ALA A 72 -8.79 -14.64 -21.52
N ALA A 73 -7.77 -14.07 -20.87
CA ALA A 73 -7.49 -12.63 -20.86
C ALA A 73 -6.95 -12.11 -22.21
N SER A 74 -6.33 -12.97 -23.03
CA SER A 74 -5.77 -12.59 -24.34
C SER A 74 -6.82 -12.03 -25.31
N GLY A 75 -8.09 -12.41 -25.13
CA GLY A 75 -9.23 -11.93 -25.90
C GLY A 75 -9.78 -10.57 -25.45
N LEU A 76 -9.28 -10.01 -24.33
CA LEU A 76 -9.66 -8.66 -23.89
C LEU A 76 -8.98 -7.58 -24.73
N GLU A 77 -9.68 -6.46 -24.89
CA GLU A 77 -9.13 -5.27 -25.54
C GLU A 77 -7.87 -4.75 -24.83
N ALA A 78 -6.98 -4.14 -25.60
CA ALA A 78 -5.81 -3.48 -25.04
C ALA A 78 -6.25 -2.29 -24.19
N GLY A 79 -6.00 -2.35 -22.89
CA GLY A 79 -6.43 -1.33 -21.95
C GLY A 79 -5.95 -1.62 -20.52
N PRO A 80 -6.32 -0.75 -19.57
CA PRO A 80 -5.84 -0.87 -18.20
C PRO A 80 -6.16 -2.23 -17.57
N ARG A 81 -7.35 -2.77 -17.82
CA ARG A 81 -7.77 -4.08 -17.31
C ARG A 81 -6.86 -5.21 -17.77
N ARG A 82 -6.52 -5.26 -19.07
CA ARG A 82 -5.60 -6.27 -19.60
C ARG A 82 -4.19 -6.11 -19.02
N VAL A 83 -3.70 -4.87 -18.89
CA VAL A 83 -2.39 -4.59 -18.26
C VAL A 83 -2.35 -5.04 -16.80
N PHE A 84 -3.41 -4.77 -16.03
CA PHE A 84 -3.54 -5.26 -14.65
C PHE A 84 -3.46 -6.80 -14.61
N LEU A 85 -4.26 -7.49 -15.42
CA LEU A 85 -4.29 -8.95 -15.44
C LEU A 85 -2.91 -9.54 -15.80
N ASP A 86 -2.26 -9.03 -16.85
CA ASP A 86 -0.93 -9.47 -17.27
C ASP A 86 0.14 -9.26 -16.16
N ASP A 87 0.07 -8.14 -15.42
CA ASP A 87 0.96 -7.88 -14.30
C ASP A 87 0.63 -8.77 -13.08
N MET A 88 -0.65 -9.02 -12.81
CA MET A 88 -1.11 -9.88 -11.71
C MET A 88 -0.75 -11.34 -11.96
N PHE A 89 -0.91 -11.87 -13.18
CA PHE A 89 -0.50 -13.23 -13.51
C PHE A 89 1.01 -13.42 -13.34
N ARG A 90 1.82 -12.44 -13.76
CA ARG A 90 3.27 -12.46 -13.51
C ARG A 90 3.57 -12.50 -12.02
N SER A 91 2.88 -11.68 -11.24
CA SER A 91 2.99 -11.64 -9.78
C SER A 91 2.70 -12.97 -9.13
N LEU A 92 1.58 -13.60 -9.50
CA LEU A 92 1.20 -14.91 -8.99
C LEU A 92 2.16 -16.03 -9.43
N ARG A 93 2.69 -15.99 -10.66
CA ARG A 93 3.72 -16.95 -11.10
C ARG A 93 5.00 -16.81 -10.29
N THR A 94 5.45 -15.58 -10.04
CA THR A 94 6.63 -15.35 -9.20
C THR A 94 6.37 -15.76 -7.74
N ALA A 95 5.15 -15.57 -7.23
CA ALA A 95 4.79 -16.03 -5.89
C ALA A 95 4.81 -17.57 -5.81
N ALA A 96 4.24 -18.27 -6.81
CA ALA A 96 4.28 -19.72 -6.90
C ALA A 96 5.72 -20.26 -6.91
N ARG A 97 6.62 -19.70 -7.74
CA ARG A 97 8.06 -20.04 -7.74
C ARG A 97 8.69 -19.95 -6.36
N LEU A 98 8.42 -18.85 -5.64
CA LEU A 98 8.95 -18.66 -4.28
C LEU A 98 8.36 -19.69 -3.29
N PHE A 99 7.07 -20.00 -3.39
CA PHE A 99 6.41 -20.98 -2.52
C PHE A 99 6.79 -22.43 -2.84
N GLU A 100 7.22 -22.70 -4.07
CA GLU A 100 7.86 -23.95 -4.50
C GLU A 100 9.30 -24.09 -3.95
N GLY A 101 9.82 -23.05 -3.28
CA GLY A 101 11.14 -23.04 -2.64
C GLY A 101 12.25 -22.45 -3.50
N GLU A 102 11.94 -21.81 -4.62
CA GLU A 102 12.94 -21.15 -5.44
C GLU A 102 13.54 -19.92 -4.73
N GLU A 103 14.87 -19.84 -4.66
CA GLU A 103 15.58 -18.68 -4.13
C GLU A 103 15.63 -17.55 -5.17
N LEU A 104 14.64 -16.66 -5.12
CA LEU A 104 14.59 -15.49 -6.00
C LEU A 104 15.50 -14.36 -5.51
N SER A 105 16.18 -13.69 -6.44
CA SER A 105 16.91 -12.45 -6.16
C SER A 105 15.95 -11.32 -5.73
N PHE A 106 16.44 -10.32 -5.00
CA PHE A 106 15.62 -9.17 -4.62
C PHE A 106 15.07 -8.42 -5.85
N LYS A 107 15.85 -8.37 -6.94
CA LYS A 107 15.42 -7.85 -8.24
C LYS A 107 14.21 -8.62 -8.79
N GLU A 108 14.28 -9.94 -8.87
CA GLU A 108 13.17 -10.76 -9.35
C GLU A 108 11.91 -10.60 -8.50
N LYS A 109 12.08 -10.41 -7.19
CA LYS A 109 10.96 -10.14 -6.29
C LYS A 109 10.34 -8.77 -6.55
N LEU A 110 11.13 -7.71 -6.70
CA LEU A 110 10.60 -6.36 -6.99
C LEU A 110 9.88 -6.30 -8.34
N GLU A 111 10.49 -6.82 -9.40
CA GLU A 111 9.96 -6.75 -10.77
C GLU A 111 8.83 -7.77 -11.00
N GLY A 112 8.96 -8.95 -10.40
CA GLY A 112 8.06 -10.07 -10.57
C GLY A 112 6.85 -10.02 -9.64
N LEU A 113 7.05 -9.79 -8.34
CA LEU A 113 5.98 -9.78 -7.34
C LEU A 113 5.32 -8.40 -7.24
N VAL A 114 6.10 -7.37 -6.93
CA VAL A 114 5.57 -6.02 -6.64
C VAL A 114 5.28 -5.23 -7.92
N GLY A 115 5.95 -5.56 -9.03
CA GLY A 115 5.77 -4.92 -10.33
C GLY A 115 6.43 -3.53 -10.41
N VAL A 116 7.54 -3.34 -9.70
CA VAL A 116 8.27 -2.07 -9.63
C VAL A 116 9.73 -2.24 -10.03
N PRO A 117 10.42 -1.15 -10.46
CA PRO A 117 11.83 -1.21 -10.83
C PRO A 117 12.72 -1.69 -9.67
N ALA A 118 13.68 -2.55 -10.00
CA ALA A 118 14.70 -3.03 -9.07
C ALA A 118 15.91 -2.08 -9.01
N GLN A 119 15.71 -0.92 -8.40
CA GLN A 119 16.75 0.09 -8.23
C GLN A 119 16.45 1.02 -7.05
N ALA A 120 17.49 1.68 -6.55
CA ALA A 120 17.32 2.80 -5.63
C ALA A 120 16.58 3.97 -6.29
N VAL A 121 15.93 4.79 -5.48
CA VAL A 121 15.40 6.08 -5.91
C VAL A 121 16.57 7.01 -6.24
N ASP A 122 16.40 7.83 -7.28
CA ASP A 122 17.43 8.77 -7.74
C ASP A 122 17.89 9.68 -6.59
N THR A 123 19.21 9.81 -6.45
CA THR A 123 19.82 10.65 -5.41
C THR A 123 19.44 12.12 -5.59
N GLU A 124 19.39 12.63 -6.82
CA GLU A 124 18.97 14.01 -7.09
C GLU A 124 17.51 14.24 -6.67
N GLN A 125 16.66 13.23 -6.87
CA GLN A 125 15.27 13.26 -6.44
C GLN A 125 15.14 13.29 -4.91
N ILE A 126 15.93 12.49 -4.19
CA ILE A 126 15.97 12.50 -2.72
C ILE A 126 16.47 13.85 -2.20
N GLU A 127 17.55 14.40 -2.77
CA GLU A 127 18.06 15.71 -2.36
C GLU A 127 17.05 16.83 -2.61
N SER A 128 16.30 16.78 -3.72
CA SER A 128 15.20 17.70 -3.99
C SER A 128 14.11 17.64 -2.91
N MET A 129 13.74 16.45 -2.45
CA MET A 129 12.76 16.29 -1.36
C MET A 129 13.29 16.79 -0.01
N LYS A 130 14.59 16.62 0.25
CA LYS A 130 15.23 17.18 1.45
C LYS A 130 15.22 18.71 1.44
N LEU A 131 15.41 19.34 0.28
CA LEU A 131 15.25 20.78 0.11
C LEU A 131 13.81 21.24 0.36
N ASP A 132 12.81 20.44 -0.04
CA ASP A 132 11.41 20.71 0.29
C ASP A 132 11.14 20.64 1.80
N VAL A 133 11.69 19.64 2.49
CA VAL A 133 11.61 19.56 3.97
C VAL A 133 12.24 20.80 4.61
N ASP A 134 13.42 21.21 4.15
CA ASP A 134 14.10 22.40 4.66
C ASP A 134 13.26 23.67 4.48
N ARG A 135 12.70 23.87 3.28
CA ARG A 135 11.82 25.01 2.97
C ARG A 135 10.61 25.06 3.89
N VAL A 136 9.88 23.94 4.05
CA VAL A 136 8.69 23.91 4.90
C VAL A 136 9.04 24.14 6.38
N LEU A 137 10.18 23.63 6.85
CA LEU A 137 10.67 23.95 8.20
C LEU A 137 10.96 25.44 8.40
N MET A 138 11.57 26.09 7.41
CA MET A 138 11.84 27.54 7.46
C MET A 138 10.55 28.36 7.51
N ASP A 139 9.56 27.97 6.72
CA ASP A 139 8.23 28.60 6.69
C ASP A 139 7.54 28.43 8.05
N ALA A 140 7.64 27.24 8.65
CA ALA A 140 7.14 26.93 9.99
C ALA A 140 7.98 27.53 11.15
N GLY A 141 8.97 28.38 10.85
CA GLY A 141 9.77 29.11 11.85
C GLY A 141 10.98 28.35 12.41
N TYR A 142 11.24 27.11 11.99
CA TYR A 142 12.41 26.33 12.37
C TYR A 142 13.60 26.76 11.49
N ARG A 143 14.35 27.76 11.94
CA ARG A 143 15.46 28.37 11.18
C ARG A 143 16.86 28.06 11.68
N GLN A 144 17.00 27.63 12.93
CA GLN A 144 18.30 27.38 13.56
C GLN A 144 18.62 25.88 13.64
N GLY A 145 19.87 25.53 13.32
CA GLY A 145 20.40 24.17 13.29
C GLY A 145 20.35 23.52 11.91
N THR A 146 20.94 22.34 11.80
CA THR A 146 20.83 21.45 10.64
C THR A 146 19.37 21.06 10.39
N VAL A 147 19.04 20.56 9.19
CA VAL A 147 17.68 20.07 8.89
C VAL A 147 17.27 18.97 9.88
N ALA A 148 18.16 18.02 10.18
CA ALA A 148 17.89 16.93 11.11
C ALA A 148 17.56 17.45 12.54
N GLU A 149 18.34 18.40 13.07
CA GLU A 149 18.07 19.01 14.38
C GLU A 149 16.73 19.74 14.41
N ARG A 150 16.35 20.37 13.30
CA ARG A 150 15.07 21.08 13.17
C ARG A 150 13.88 20.12 13.09
N VAL A 151 14.00 19.03 12.33
CA VAL A 151 12.99 17.97 12.29
C VAL A 151 12.81 17.37 13.68
N ALA A 152 13.89 16.97 14.34
CA ALA A 152 13.83 16.38 15.68
C ALA A 152 13.17 17.32 16.70
N ARG A 153 13.51 18.61 16.67
CA ARG A 153 12.87 19.61 17.53
C ARG A 153 11.38 19.77 17.22
N TRP A 154 10.99 19.86 15.94
CA TRP A 154 9.58 19.93 15.56
C TRP A 154 8.81 18.70 16.01
N GLU A 155 9.32 17.48 15.78
CA GLU A 155 8.66 16.25 16.21
C GLU A 155 8.55 16.18 17.74
N GLN A 156 9.55 16.64 18.48
CA GLN A 156 9.51 16.69 19.95
C GLN A 156 8.48 17.71 20.47
N GLU A 157 8.46 18.93 19.91
CA GLU A 157 7.54 20.00 20.34
C GLU A 157 6.08 19.69 19.97
N GLN A 158 5.86 18.98 18.85
CA GLN A 158 4.53 18.63 18.35
C GLN A 158 4.06 17.23 18.76
N ALA A 159 4.85 16.51 19.56
CA ALA A 159 4.52 15.15 20.01
C ALA A 159 3.20 15.14 20.80
N ILE A 160 2.32 14.21 20.45
CA ILE A 160 1.10 13.96 21.22
C ILE A 160 1.49 13.25 22.52
N PRO A 161 1.14 13.78 23.70
CA PRO A 161 1.34 13.06 24.96
C PRO A 161 0.59 11.72 24.95
N ALA A 162 1.19 10.68 25.53
CA ALA A 162 0.65 9.32 25.47
C ALA A 162 -0.79 9.24 25.99
N GLU A 163 -1.11 9.97 27.05
CA GLU A 163 -2.44 10.06 27.66
C GLU A 163 -3.50 10.75 26.78
N ARG A 164 -3.07 11.46 25.72
CA ARG A 164 -3.95 12.13 24.76
C ARG A 164 -4.07 11.38 23.43
N LEU A 165 -3.28 10.33 23.22
CA LEU A 165 -3.15 9.66 21.93
C LEU A 165 -4.47 9.06 21.45
N GLU A 166 -5.18 8.33 22.32
CA GLU A 166 -6.45 7.69 21.97
C GLU A 166 -7.56 8.73 21.68
N ALA A 167 -7.64 9.79 22.47
CA ALA A 167 -8.61 10.86 22.26
C ALA A 167 -8.36 11.61 20.94
N GLU A 168 -7.10 11.87 20.60
CA GLU A 168 -6.73 12.51 19.34
C GLU A 168 -6.98 11.56 18.15
N PHE A 169 -6.67 10.26 18.28
CA PHE A 169 -7.01 9.25 17.28
C PHE A 169 -8.51 9.25 16.96
N LYS A 170 -9.37 9.17 17.98
CA LYS A 170 -10.83 9.18 17.79
C LYS A 170 -11.30 10.45 17.07
N ARG A 171 -10.81 11.62 17.52
CA ARG A 171 -11.17 12.91 16.91
C ARG A 171 -10.77 12.98 15.44
N LEU A 172 -9.58 12.48 15.10
CA LEU A 172 -9.08 12.43 13.72
C LEU A 172 -9.89 11.42 12.90
N MET A 173 -10.21 10.25 13.44
CA MET A 173 -11.02 9.24 12.77
C MET A 173 -12.42 9.78 12.43
N ASP A 174 -13.09 10.46 13.35
CA ASP A 174 -14.41 11.05 13.13
C ASP A 174 -14.39 12.09 11.98
N ASP A 175 -13.37 12.95 11.92
CA ASP A 175 -13.20 13.94 10.83
C ASP A 175 -12.87 13.25 9.49
N ALA A 176 -11.98 12.27 9.52
CA ALA A 176 -11.61 11.48 8.35
C ALA A 176 -12.82 10.73 7.77
N GLN A 177 -13.66 10.15 8.63
CA GLN A 177 -14.87 9.44 8.23
C GLN A 177 -15.87 10.38 7.57
N ALA A 178 -16.19 11.51 8.20
CA ALA A 178 -17.12 12.48 7.65
C ALA A 178 -16.69 12.99 6.27
N ARG A 179 -15.39 13.16 6.04
CA ARG A 179 -14.85 13.53 4.73
C ARG A 179 -14.90 12.38 3.73
N THR A 180 -14.57 11.18 4.16
CA THR A 180 -14.64 9.96 3.34
C THR A 180 -16.06 9.69 2.87
N ASP A 181 -17.05 9.78 3.75
CA ASP A 181 -18.47 9.62 3.44
C ASP A 181 -18.94 10.60 2.37
N ARG A 182 -18.42 11.83 2.41
CA ARG A 182 -18.75 12.88 1.44
C ARG A 182 -18.03 12.71 0.10
N LEU A 183 -16.77 12.28 0.13
CA LEU A 183 -15.85 12.43 -1.01
C LEU A 183 -15.50 11.12 -1.71
N ILE A 184 -15.71 9.98 -1.05
CA ILE A 184 -15.28 8.65 -1.50
C ILE A 184 -16.44 7.65 -1.43
N TYR A 185 -16.89 7.30 -0.22
CA TYR A 185 -17.84 6.21 0.01
C TYR A 185 -18.48 6.32 1.39
N ALA A 186 -19.78 6.04 1.48
CA ALA A 186 -20.52 6.04 2.74
C ALA A 186 -20.12 4.82 3.60
N THR A 187 -19.23 5.05 4.57
CA THR A 187 -18.59 4.01 5.40
C THR A 187 -19.52 3.38 6.45
N GLY A 188 -20.71 3.95 6.66
CA GLY A 188 -21.69 3.44 7.62
C GLY A 188 -21.20 3.57 9.07
N ASP A 189 -21.58 2.60 9.90
CA ASP A 189 -21.26 2.61 11.34
C ASP A 189 -19.91 1.95 11.66
N TYR A 190 -19.09 1.63 10.66
CA TYR A 190 -17.77 1.03 10.89
C TYR A 190 -16.86 2.02 11.62
N GLN A 191 -16.13 1.52 12.61
CA GLN A 191 -15.21 2.28 13.45
C GLN A 191 -14.01 1.40 13.81
N MET A 192 -12.89 2.03 14.15
CA MET A 192 -11.72 1.34 14.70
C MET A 192 -11.33 1.88 16.06
N GLN A 193 -10.69 1.03 16.86
CA GLN A 193 -10.07 1.38 18.14
C GLN A 193 -8.56 1.35 17.99
N LEU A 194 -7.87 2.17 18.77
CA LEU A 194 -6.41 2.17 18.76
C LEU A 194 -5.89 0.97 19.58
N ASN A 195 -5.03 0.15 19.00
CA ASN A 195 -4.32 -0.92 19.70
C ASN A 195 -2.82 -0.61 19.74
N THR A 196 -2.29 -0.25 20.91
CA THR A 196 -0.89 0.16 21.04
C THR A 196 0.04 -1.03 21.22
N LEU A 197 1.07 -1.15 20.38
CA LEU A 197 2.06 -2.21 20.37
C LEU A 197 3.48 -1.69 20.61
N ARG A 198 4.39 -2.58 21.02
CA ARG A 198 5.83 -2.32 21.18
C ARG A 198 6.65 -3.44 20.54
N GLY A 199 7.88 -3.14 20.11
CA GLY A 199 8.84 -4.08 19.53
C GLY A 199 8.53 -4.53 18.10
N VAL A 200 7.49 -3.97 17.48
CA VAL A 200 7.03 -4.34 16.13
C VAL A 200 7.81 -3.62 15.03
N PRO A 201 7.99 -4.23 13.83
CA PRO A 201 8.83 -3.65 12.75
C PRO A 201 8.13 -2.57 11.93
N PHE A 202 6.83 -2.41 12.11
CA PHE A 202 5.98 -1.50 11.36
C PHE A 202 5.59 -0.29 12.20
N THR A 203 5.07 0.75 11.53
CA THR A 203 4.58 1.97 12.19
C THR A 203 3.15 1.77 12.68
N ALA A 204 2.26 1.36 11.77
CA ALA A 204 0.88 1.01 12.05
C ALA A 204 0.47 -0.16 11.16
N ARG A 205 -0.68 -0.78 11.47
CA ARG A 205 -1.31 -1.81 10.67
C ARG A 205 -2.82 -1.82 10.88
N CYS A 206 -3.58 -1.96 9.80
CA CYS A 206 -5.01 -2.19 9.82
C CYS A 206 -5.33 -3.64 10.24
N ASN A 207 -5.94 -3.80 11.42
CA ASN A 207 -6.48 -5.06 11.90
C ASN A 207 -8.02 -5.04 11.78
N PHE A 208 -8.49 -5.15 10.53
CA PHE A 208 -9.88 -4.86 10.15
C PHE A 208 -10.90 -5.77 10.86
N ASN A 209 -10.64 -7.07 10.97
CA ASN A 209 -11.60 -8.03 11.54
C ASN A 209 -11.86 -7.76 13.04
N GLU A 210 -10.85 -7.26 13.74
CA GLU A 210 -10.87 -6.90 15.15
C GLU A 210 -11.34 -5.45 15.36
N GLY A 211 -11.49 -4.68 14.28
CA GLY A 211 -11.81 -3.25 14.34
C GLY A 211 -10.71 -2.45 15.05
N GLN A 212 -9.44 -2.75 14.77
CA GLN A 212 -8.30 -2.16 15.48
C GLN A 212 -7.23 -1.58 14.55
N MET A 213 -6.72 -0.39 14.88
CA MET A 213 -5.50 0.14 14.27
C MET A 213 -4.34 -0.18 15.20
N ASP A 214 -3.50 -1.14 14.82
CA ASP A 214 -2.27 -1.44 15.54
C ASP A 214 -1.31 -0.26 15.36
N LEU A 215 -0.75 0.28 16.44
CA LEU A 215 0.17 1.41 16.42
C LEU A 215 1.41 1.14 17.25
N ASN A 216 2.59 1.28 16.65
CA ASN A 216 3.87 1.12 17.34
C ASN A 216 4.20 2.35 18.21
N VAL A 217 4.02 2.23 19.52
CA VAL A 217 4.27 3.31 20.49
C VAL A 217 5.70 3.34 21.03
N ASP A 218 6.63 2.65 20.37
CA ASP A 218 8.06 2.96 20.48
C ASP A 218 8.43 4.20 19.65
N LEU A 219 7.53 4.62 18.75
CA LEU A 219 7.62 5.88 18.01
C LEU A 219 6.84 7.00 18.72
N SER A 220 7.31 8.23 18.56
CA SER A 220 6.56 9.44 18.90
C SER A 220 5.80 9.97 17.68
N PHE A 221 4.57 10.43 17.88
CA PHE A 221 3.70 10.90 16.81
C PHE A 221 3.27 12.34 17.04
N THR A 222 3.38 13.17 16.01
CA THR A 222 2.71 14.47 15.97
C THR A 222 1.24 14.29 15.55
N ARG A 223 0.41 15.33 15.73
CA ARG A 223 -0.97 15.34 15.22
C ARG A 223 -1.02 15.02 13.72
N SER A 224 -0.15 15.62 12.92
CA SER A 224 -0.10 15.39 11.47
C SER A 224 0.36 13.98 11.10
N ALA A 225 1.26 13.38 11.89
CA ALA A 225 1.65 11.99 11.69
C ALA A 225 0.52 11.01 12.01
N LEU A 226 -0.19 11.20 13.14
CA LEU A 226 -1.34 10.39 13.49
C LEU A 226 -2.49 10.57 12.49
N LYS A 227 -2.70 11.80 12.01
CA LYS A 227 -3.69 12.14 10.96
C LYS A 227 -3.43 11.35 9.68
N HIS A 228 -2.17 11.29 9.23
CA HIS A 228 -1.78 10.46 8.10
C HIS A 228 -2.07 8.98 8.34
N LEU A 229 -1.72 8.44 9.52
CA LEU A 229 -1.96 7.03 9.84
C LEU A 229 -3.45 6.68 9.90
N VAL A 230 -4.28 7.56 10.48
CA VAL A 230 -5.74 7.41 10.44
C VAL A 230 -6.24 7.37 9.00
N ALA A 231 -5.70 8.24 8.14
CA ALA A 231 -6.07 8.24 6.73
C ALA A 231 -5.64 6.98 5.98
N HIS A 232 -4.45 6.47 6.32
CA HIS A 232 -3.83 5.32 5.68
C HIS A 232 -4.50 3.99 6.08
N GLU A 233 -4.69 3.76 7.37
CA GLU A 233 -5.20 2.48 7.89
C GLU A 233 -6.73 2.43 7.93
N VAL A 234 -7.38 3.58 8.15
CA VAL A 234 -8.82 3.66 8.41
C VAL A 234 -9.56 4.31 7.24
N PHE A 235 -9.62 5.64 7.19
CA PHE A 235 -10.47 6.39 6.26
C PHE A 235 -9.70 7.53 5.58
N PRO A 236 -9.53 7.56 4.25
CA PRO A 236 -10.18 6.73 3.24
C PRO A 236 -9.35 5.49 2.82
N GLY A 237 -8.35 5.09 3.62
CA GLY A 237 -7.37 4.07 3.25
C GLY A 237 -7.89 2.64 3.35
N HIS A 238 -7.12 1.76 3.99
CA HIS A 238 -7.34 0.31 3.92
C HIS A 238 -8.74 -0.14 4.35
N SER A 239 -9.29 0.42 5.42
CA SER A 239 -10.65 0.04 5.86
C SER A 239 -11.73 0.48 4.88
N THR A 240 -11.63 1.69 4.32
CA THR A 240 -12.55 2.12 3.25
C THR A 240 -12.43 1.24 2.01
N GLN A 241 -11.21 0.85 1.63
CA GLN A 241 -11.01 -0.07 0.50
C GLN A 241 -11.76 -1.37 0.75
N LEU A 242 -11.58 -2.01 1.91
CA LEU A 242 -12.24 -3.27 2.26
C LEU A 242 -13.78 -3.15 2.28
N LEU A 243 -14.31 -2.07 2.85
CA LEU A 243 -15.76 -1.82 2.88
C LEU A 243 -16.34 -1.61 1.48
N LEU A 244 -15.72 -0.72 0.71
CA LEU A 244 -16.19 -0.31 -0.62
C LEU A 244 -16.10 -1.48 -1.61
N THR A 245 -14.96 -2.16 -1.68
CA THR A 245 -14.76 -3.24 -2.65
C THR A 245 -15.65 -4.44 -2.34
N HIS A 246 -15.85 -4.78 -1.06
CA HIS A 246 -16.82 -5.79 -0.67
C HIS A 246 -18.25 -5.43 -1.11
N ASP A 247 -18.68 -4.19 -0.85
CA ASP A 247 -19.99 -3.70 -1.25
C ASP A 247 -20.18 -3.71 -2.77
N TRP A 248 -19.19 -3.25 -3.53
CA TRP A 248 -19.26 -3.17 -4.99
C TRP A 248 -19.19 -4.54 -5.65
N ALA A 249 -18.40 -5.48 -5.11
CA ALA A 249 -18.40 -6.86 -5.57
C ALA A 249 -19.75 -7.54 -5.29
N THR A 250 -20.32 -7.35 -4.09
CA THR A 250 -21.63 -7.91 -3.70
C THR A 250 -22.74 -7.40 -4.61
N GLN A 251 -22.71 -6.13 -5.00
CA GLN A 251 -23.68 -5.51 -5.89
C GLN A 251 -23.41 -5.78 -7.39
N GLY A 252 -22.31 -6.47 -7.74
CA GLY A 252 -21.89 -6.68 -9.13
C GLY A 252 -21.44 -5.40 -9.86
N LYS A 253 -21.11 -4.33 -9.12
CA LYS A 253 -20.55 -3.08 -9.68
C LYS A 253 -19.08 -3.23 -10.07
N SER A 254 -18.38 -4.16 -9.45
CA SER A 254 -16.98 -4.50 -9.71
C SER A 254 -16.81 -5.99 -9.97
N THR A 255 -15.73 -6.36 -10.67
CA THR A 255 -15.29 -7.75 -10.77
C THR A 255 -14.80 -8.24 -9.41
N ALA A 256 -14.90 -9.54 -9.12
CA ALA A 256 -14.62 -10.06 -7.78
C ALA A 256 -13.16 -9.89 -7.32
N ASP A 257 -12.21 -9.66 -8.24
CA ASP A 257 -10.80 -9.43 -7.89
C ASP A 257 -10.57 -8.20 -7.01
N VAL A 258 -11.51 -7.25 -6.94
CA VAL A 258 -11.44 -6.12 -5.97
C VAL A 258 -11.45 -6.56 -4.51
N LEU A 259 -11.83 -7.82 -4.23
CA LEU A 259 -11.81 -8.40 -2.89
C LEU A 259 -10.40 -8.81 -2.44
N LEU A 260 -9.41 -8.82 -3.34
CA LEU A 260 -8.05 -9.23 -3.02
C LEU A 260 -7.29 -8.10 -2.32
N CYS A 261 -6.99 -8.26 -1.03
CA CYS A 261 -6.00 -7.47 -0.31
C CYS A 261 -4.71 -8.26 -0.23
N THR A 262 -3.67 -7.90 -1.00
CA THR A 262 -2.43 -8.69 -1.08
C THR A 262 -1.21 -7.90 -0.61
N THR A 263 -0.40 -8.43 0.30
CA THR A 263 0.75 -7.70 0.88
C THR A 263 2.03 -7.80 0.07
N ASN A 264 2.06 -8.51 -1.05
CA ASN A 264 3.30 -8.64 -1.84
C ASN A 264 3.02 -9.00 -3.30
N ALA A 265 1.92 -8.51 -3.83
CA ALA A 265 1.60 -8.58 -5.25
C ALA A 265 1.42 -7.17 -5.81
N VAL A 266 1.32 -7.08 -7.14
CA VAL A 266 1.23 -5.79 -7.86
C VAL A 266 0.10 -4.89 -7.35
N THR A 267 -1.00 -5.47 -6.88
CA THR A 267 -2.12 -4.69 -6.35
C THR A 267 -1.87 -4.15 -4.95
N GLY A 268 -1.08 -4.84 -4.13
CA GLY A 268 -0.66 -4.33 -2.82
C GLY A 268 0.10 -3.00 -2.94
N CYS A 269 0.89 -2.86 -4.01
CA CYS A 269 1.58 -1.61 -4.31
C CYS A 269 0.60 -0.42 -4.45
N VAL A 270 -0.49 -0.60 -5.21
CA VAL A 270 -1.49 0.46 -5.38
C VAL A 270 -2.30 0.68 -4.09
N GLN A 271 -2.61 -0.39 -3.34
CA GLN A 271 -3.36 -0.30 -2.08
C GLN A 271 -2.62 0.52 -1.02
N GLU A 272 -1.29 0.36 -0.92
CA GLU A 272 -0.41 1.22 -0.10
C GLU A 272 -0.42 2.67 -0.59
N GLY A 273 -0.39 2.88 -1.91
CA GLY A 273 -0.52 4.21 -2.50
C GLY A 273 -1.83 4.92 -2.15
N ILE A 274 -2.95 4.17 -2.09
CA ILE A 274 -4.24 4.72 -1.65
C ILE A 274 -4.15 5.18 -0.19
N GLY A 275 -3.51 4.37 0.67
CA GLY A 275 -3.28 4.70 2.06
C GLY A 275 -2.41 5.96 2.23
N ASP A 276 -1.23 5.98 1.60
CA ASP A 276 -0.28 7.11 1.70
C ASP A 276 -0.83 8.40 1.08
N GLN A 277 -1.73 8.31 0.07
CA GLN A 277 -2.43 9.46 -0.49
C GLN A 277 -3.77 9.78 0.20
N GLY A 278 -4.14 9.05 1.24
CA GLY A 278 -5.45 9.14 1.90
C GLY A 278 -5.81 10.57 2.33
N VAL A 279 -4.90 11.28 3.01
CA VAL A 279 -5.12 12.67 3.45
C VAL A 279 -5.41 13.63 2.28
N HIS A 280 -4.89 13.35 1.09
CA HIS A 280 -5.14 14.15 -0.10
C HIS A 280 -6.46 13.78 -0.78
N LEU A 281 -6.81 12.49 -0.79
CA LEU A 281 -8.06 11.99 -1.39
C LEU A 281 -9.31 12.53 -0.67
N ILE A 282 -9.17 13.01 0.56
CA ILE A 282 -10.24 13.64 1.34
C ILE A 282 -9.99 15.12 1.66
N ASP A 283 -9.10 15.78 0.90
CA ASP A 283 -8.82 17.22 1.01
C ASP A 283 -8.50 17.66 2.45
N TRP A 284 -7.60 16.91 3.09
CA TRP A 284 -7.31 16.99 4.53
C TRP A 284 -5.84 17.39 4.80
N ILE A 285 -5.32 18.35 4.05
CA ILE A 285 -4.08 19.08 4.40
C ILE A 285 -4.50 20.50 4.79
N GLU A 286 -4.31 20.87 6.05
CA GLU A 286 -4.95 22.06 6.63
C GLU A 286 -3.96 23.08 7.18
N ASP A 287 -2.77 22.63 7.57
CA ASP A 287 -1.78 23.46 8.26
C ASP A 287 -0.33 23.12 7.86
N GLU A 288 0.61 23.90 8.38
CA GLU A 288 2.05 23.74 8.14
C GLU A 288 2.59 22.40 8.68
N GLY A 289 2.01 21.87 9.76
CA GLY A 289 2.37 20.57 10.31
C GLY A 289 2.04 19.44 9.34
N ASP A 290 0.88 19.52 8.68
CA ASP A 290 0.47 18.57 7.65
C ASP A 290 1.39 18.66 6.41
N LEU A 291 1.76 19.88 6.00
CA LEU A 291 2.69 20.11 4.89
C LEU A 291 4.09 19.54 5.20
N LEU A 292 4.57 19.72 6.43
CA LEU A 292 5.87 19.21 6.86
C LEU A 292 5.85 17.69 6.98
N HIS A 293 4.80 17.11 7.58
CA HIS A 293 4.66 15.66 7.65
C HIS A 293 4.64 15.03 6.26
N ARG A 294 3.89 15.62 5.31
CA ARG A 294 3.89 15.18 3.91
C ARG A 294 5.29 15.22 3.28
N ALA A 295 6.04 16.30 3.48
CA ALA A 295 7.40 16.41 2.95
C ALA A 295 8.34 15.34 3.56
N LEU A 296 8.27 15.14 4.88
CA LEU A 296 9.04 14.11 5.58
C LEU A 296 8.67 12.70 5.11
N ARG A 297 7.38 12.43 4.91
CA ARG A 297 6.89 11.12 4.46
C ARG A 297 7.51 10.72 3.14
N ARG A 298 7.58 11.64 2.17
CA ARG A 298 8.20 11.42 0.85
C ARG A 298 9.68 11.05 0.96
N VAL A 299 10.45 11.82 1.73
CA VAL A 299 11.87 11.51 1.97
C VAL A 299 12.01 10.14 2.62
N ARG A 300 11.17 9.82 3.61
CA ARG A 300 11.20 8.56 4.35
C ARG A 300 10.85 7.34 3.49
N SER A 301 9.83 7.41 2.61
CA SER A 301 9.53 6.29 1.68
C SER A 301 10.63 6.13 0.64
N ALA A 302 11.10 7.22 0.03
CA ALA A 302 12.16 7.15 -0.98
C ALA A 302 13.46 6.53 -0.41
N THR A 303 13.89 7.00 0.76
CA THR A 303 15.10 6.48 1.41
C THR A 303 14.92 5.06 1.96
N ALA A 304 13.74 4.68 2.46
CA ALA A 304 13.47 3.29 2.84
C ALA A 304 13.53 2.34 1.64
N THR A 305 12.99 2.74 0.48
CA THR A 305 13.05 1.97 -0.77
C THR A 305 14.50 1.81 -1.23
N SER A 306 15.28 2.89 -1.26
CA SER A 306 16.71 2.84 -1.60
C SER A 306 17.50 1.98 -0.61
N ALA A 307 17.24 2.10 0.69
CA ALA A 307 17.89 1.31 1.73
C ALA A 307 17.63 -0.20 1.56
N ALA A 308 16.39 -0.59 1.24
CA ALA A 308 16.07 -1.98 0.97
C ALA A 308 16.81 -2.51 -0.27
N TRP A 309 16.93 -1.69 -1.34
CA TRP A 309 17.74 -2.03 -2.50
C TRP A 309 19.23 -2.17 -2.17
N TYR A 310 19.82 -1.23 -1.42
CA TYR A 310 21.22 -1.31 -1.01
C TYR A 310 21.48 -2.56 -0.16
N GLN A 311 20.59 -2.89 0.77
CA GLN A 311 20.71 -4.05 1.64
C GLN A 311 20.57 -5.36 0.87
N MET A 312 19.46 -5.53 0.14
CA MET A 312 19.07 -6.83 -0.41
C MET A 312 19.43 -7.01 -1.89
N GLY A 313 19.54 -5.92 -2.64
CA GLY A 313 19.96 -5.91 -4.04
C GLY A 313 21.49 -5.80 -4.20
N GLU A 314 22.11 -4.87 -3.47
CA GLU A 314 23.57 -4.60 -3.57
C GLU A 314 24.41 -5.25 -2.47
N GLY A 315 23.78 -5.86 -1.45
CA GLY A 315 24.49 -6.56 -0.38
C GLY A 315 25.28 -5.64 0.55
N TRP A 316 24.85 -4.38 0.74
CA TRP A 316 25.49 -3.49 1.71
C TRP A 316 25.38 -4.08 3.13
N PRO A 317 26.45 -3.98 3.95
CA PRO A 317 26.37 -4.37 5.36
C PRO A 317 25.31 -3.56 6.11
N GLU A 318 24.60 -4.20 7.04
CA GLU A 318 23.52 -3.59 7.82
C GLU A 318 23.90 -2.23 8.43
N ALA A 319 25.09 -2.14 9.03
CA ALA A 319 25.59 -0.90 9.64
C ALA A 319 25.66 0.27 8.63
N ARG A 320 26.01 0.00 7.37
CA ARG A 320 26.07 1.00 6.31
C ARG A 320 24.67 1.44 5.86
N VAL A 321 23.70 0.52 5.87
CA VAL A 321 22.30 0.81 5.54
C VAL A 321 21.67 1.67 6.64
N ILE A 322 21.95 1.36 7.91
CA ILE A 322 21.54 2.16 9.06
C ILE A 322 22.12 3.58 8.97
N GLU A 323 23.42 3.71 8.70
CA GLU A 323 24.09 5.01 8.53
C GLU A 323 23.41 5.83 7.40
N TYR A 324 23.12 5.21 6.26
CA TYR A 324 22.40 5.87 5.17
C TYR A 324 21.01 6.38 5.62
N LEU A 325 20.23 5.56 6.31
CA LEU A 325 18.91 5.96 6.79
C LEU A 325 19.00 7.09 7.84
N GLU A 326 19.96 7.04 8.75
CA GLU A 326 20.19 8.11 9.73
C GLU A 326 20.49 9.45 9.06
N GLN A 327 21.31 9.43 8.00
CA GLN A 327 21.75 10.64 7.30
C GLN A 327 20.66 11.23 6.39
N HIS A 328 19.84 10.39 5.77
CA HIS A 328 18.95 10.83 4.69
C HIS A 328 17.45 10.81 5.03
N SER A 329 16.98 9.96 5.96
CA SER A 329 15.54 9.76 6.17
C SER A 329 14.91 10.71 7.21
N TYR A 330 15.73 11.27 8.11
CA TYR A 330 15.26 11.94 9.34
C TYR A 330 14.33 11.06 10.21
N GLY A 331 14.42 9.74 10.07
CA GLY A 331 13.58 8.78 10.78
C GLY A 331 14.00 8.60 12.25
N GLN A 332 13.03 8.25 13.10
CA GLN A 332 13.31 7.85 14.48
C GLN A 332 14.03 6.50 14.49
N ARG A 333 14.87 6.27 15.52
CA ARG A 333 15.66 5.03 15.65
C ARG A 333 14.83 3.75 15.50
N PRO A 334 13.68 3.58 16.19
CA PRO A 334 12.88 2.36 16.05
C PRO A 334 12.33 2.16 14.63
N TRP A 335 12.06 3.26 13.91
CA TRP A 335 11.62 3.19 12.52
C TRP A 335 12.76 2.70 11.61
N ILE A 336 13.98 3.22 11.78
CA ILE A 336 15.16 2.81 10.99
C ILE A 336 15.44 1.32 11.18
N GLU A 337 15.49 0.86 12.44
CA GLU A 337 15.68 -0.55 12.78
C GLU A 337 14.57 -1.44 12.21
N GLY A 338 13.32 -0.97 12.28
CA GLY A 338 12.17 -1.63 11.68
C GLY A 338 12.31 -1.82 10.17
N ARG A 339 12.76 -0.80 9.43
CA ARG A 339 12.94 -0.88 7.97
C ARG A 339 14.03 -1.85 7.55
N VAL A 340 15.17 -1.83 8.26
CA VAL A 340 16.27 -2.76 8.04
C VAL A 340 15.83 -4.21 8.29
N ARG A 341 15.11 -4.46 9.40
CA ARG A 341 14.58 -5.79 9.72
C ARG A 341 13.53 -6.25 8.70
N PHE A 342 12.65 -5.36 8.28
CA PHE A 342 11.59 -5.68 7.32
C PHE A 342 12.15 -5.98 5.93
N ALA A 343 13.15 -5.23 5.44
CA ALA A 343 13.77 -5.45 4.14
C ALA A 343 14.37 -6.86 3.98
N SER A 344 14.93 -7.42 5.06
CA SER A 344 15.47 -8.79 5.09
C SER A 344 14.42 -9.90 5.03
N TYR A 345 13.14 -9.57 5.20
CA TYR A 345 12.12 -10.61 5.28
C TYR A 345 11.91 -11.27 3.89
N PRO A 346 11.98 -12.61 3.75
CA PRO A 346 12.08 -13.27 2.45
C PRO A 346 10.97 -12.97 1.45
N PHE A 347 9.71 -12.90 1.90
CA PHE A 347 8.56 -12.57 1.07
C PHE A 347 8.25 -11.08 1.10
N ARG A 348 7.91 -10.54 2.27
CA ARG A 348 7.52 -9.16 2.52
C ARG A 348 8.59 -8.08 2.31
N GLY A 349 9.89 -8.38 2.37
CA GLY A 349 10.94 -7.38 2.22
C GLY A 349 10.80 -6.48 0.98
N PRO A 350 10.60 -7.05 -0.22
CA PRO A 350 10.27 -6.32 -1.45
C PRO A 350 9.09 -5.34 -1.33
N PHE A 351 8.12 -5.61 -0.45
CA PHE A 351 6.95 -4.76 -0.26
C PHE A 351 7.28 -3.38 0.31
N ILE A 352 8.48 -3.15 0.86
CA ILE A 352 8.91 -1.78 1.22
C ILE A 352 8.79 -0.82 0.04
N ALA A 353 9.05 -1.31 -1.19
CA ALA A 353 9.00 -0.48 -2.38
C ALA A 353 7.58 0.00 -2.71
N SER A 354 6.53 -0.71 -2.25
CA SER A 354 5.12 -0.34 -2.42
C SER A 354 4.81 1.03 -1.85
N TYR A 355 5.35 1.35 -0.68
CA TYR A 355 5.18 2.66 -0.02
C TYR A 355 5.71 3.85 -0.83
N TRP A 356 6.65 3.62 -1.75
CA TRP A 356 7.17 4.67 -2.62
C TRP A 356 6.47 4.63 -3.98
N PHE A 357 6.55 3.51 -4.69
CA PHE A 357 6.03 3.44 -6.05
C PHE A 357 4.50 3.47 -6.10
N GLY A 358 3.82 2.92 -5.10
CA GLY A 358 2.38 3.03 -4.93
C GLY A 358 1.94 4.46 -4.71
N ASP A 359 2.60 5.14 -3.76
CA ASP A 359 2.38 6.56 -3.46
C ASP A 359 2.57 7.43 -4.71
N GLU A 360 3.68 7.28 -5.42
CA GLU A 360 3.95 7.99 -6.67
C GLU A 360 2.89 7.72 -7.74
N ALA A 361 2.47 6.47 -7.93
CA ALA A 361 1.49 6.12 -8.95
C ALA A 361 0.11 6.75 -8.67
N VAL A 362 -0.37 6.66 -7.43
CA VAL A 362 -1.64 7.30 -7.03
C VAL A 362 -1.52 8.82 -7.07
N ARG A 363 -0.38 9.37 -6.62
CA ARG A 363 -0.10 10.81 -6.66
C ARG A 363 -0.14 11.35 -8.07
N GLU A 364 0.58 10.72 -8.99
CA GLU A 364 0.69 11.18 -10.37
C GLU A 364 -0.67 11.29 -11.03
N VAL A 365 -1.52 10.26 -10.88
CA VAL A 365 -2.88 10.28 -11.41
C VAL A 365 -3.72 11.35 -10.72
N ARG A 366 -3.66 11.47 -9.39
CA ARG A 366 -4.41 12.50 -8.66
C ARG A 366 -4.03 13.91 -9.11
N GLU A 367 -2.74 14.22 -9.19
CA GLU A 367 -2.25 15.57 -9.47
C GLU A 367 -2.55 16.03 -10.90
N ARG A 368 -2.62 15.10 -11.85
CA ARG A 368 -3.06 15.41 -13.22
C ARG A 368 -4.58 15.35 -13.42
N THR A 369 -5.33 14.86 -12.44
CA THR A 369 -6.81 14.77 -12.52
C THR A 369 -7.42 16.15 -12.28
N LEU A 370 -8.26 16.59 -13.23
CA LEU A 370 -8.96 17.87 -13.11
C LEU A 370 -10.07 17.79 -12.06
N PRO A 371 -10.44 18.90 -11.40
CA PRO A 371 -11.51 18.89 -10.39
C PRO A 371 -12.84 18.28 -10.87
N GLY A 372 -13.20 18.46 -12.15
CA GLY A 372 -14.42 17.87 -12.74
C GLY A 372 -14.37 16.35 -12.91
N ASP A 373 -13.19 15.76 -12.94
CA ASP A 373 -12.96 14.33 -13.17
C ASP A 373 -12.69 13.56 -11.87
N ARG A 374 -12.69 14.24 -10.72
CA ARG A 374 -12.40 13.65 -9.40
C ARG A 374 -13.27 12.43 -9.09
N ALA A 375 -14.56 12.49 -9.37
CA ALA A 375 -15.46 11.35 -9.14
C ALA A 375 -15.10 10.15 -10.04
N ALA A 376 -14.74 10.39 -11.30
CA ALA A 376 -14.31 9.33 -12.21
C ALA A 376 -12.97 8.72 -11.77
N PHE A 377 -12.06 9.52 -11.22
CA PHE A 377 -10.82 9.05 -10.63
C PHE A 377 -11.06 8.19 -9.39
N VAL A 378 -11.93 8.62 -8.46
CA VAL A 378 -12.28 7.82 -7.27
C VAL A 378 -12.92 6.49 -7.67
N ASP A 379 -13.89 6.51 -8.60
CA ASP A 379 -14.50 5.29 -9.15
C ASP A 379 -13.45 4.36 -9.75
N TYR A 380 -12.47 4.91 -10.48
CA TYR A 380 -11.43 4.14 -11.12
C TYR A 380 -10.50 3.53 -10.08
N LEU A 381 -10.01 4.34 -9.14
CA LEU A 381 -9.04 3.97 -8.12
C LEU A 381 -9.54 2.88 -7.18
N TYR A 382 -10.79 2.99 -6.70
CA TYR A 382 -11.36 2.02 -5.75
C TYR A 382 -12.21 0.93 -6.40
N GLY A 383 -12.79 1.19 -7.56
CA GLY A 383 -13.75 0.28 -8.19
C GLY A 383 -13.15 -0.84 -9.01
N GLN A 384 -11.84 -0.83 -9.21
CA GLN A 384 -11.11 -1.79 -10.02
C GLN A 384 -9.79 -2.11 -9.35
N MET A 385 -9.25 -3.30 -9.62
CA MET A 385 -7.90 -3.63 -9.23
C MET A 385 -6.88 -3.09 -10.22
N HIS A 386 -5.74 -2.66 -9.69
CA HIS A 386 -4.68 -2.04 -10.47
C HIS A 386 -3.31 -2.59 -10.10
N SER A 387 -2.46 -2.78 -11.10
CA SER A 387 -1.00 -2.64 -10.96
C SER A 387 -0.62 -1.15 -11.07
N PRO A 388 0.57 -0.72 -10.63
CA PRO A 388 1.04 0.65 -10.83
C PRO A 388 0.93 1.10 -12.30
N ARG A 389 1.29 0.21 -13.25
CA ARG A 389 1.19 0.49 -14.68
C ARG A 389 -0.24 0.71 -15.13
N SER A 390 -1.17 -0.15 -14.73
CA SER A 390 -2.58 -0.01 -15.13
C SER A 390 -3.24 1.24 -14.51
N LEU A 391 -2.88 1.61 -13.27
CA LEU A 391 -3.40 2.81 -12.63
C LEU A 391 -3.03 4.08 -13.42
N LEU A 392 -1.77 4.18 -13.84
CA LEU A 392 -1.26 5.31 -14.61
C LEU A 392 -2.00 5.51 -15.96
N MET A 393 -2.70 4.50 -16.46
CA MET A 393 -3.51 4.57 -17.67
C MET A 393 -4.89 5.23 -17.47
N PHE A 394 -5.19 5.77 -16.29
CA PHE A 394 -6.42 6.52 -16.04
C PHE A 394 -6.59 7.65 -17.07
N ASP A 395 -7.70 7.61 -17.79
CA ASP A 395 -8.12 8.66 -18.72
C ASP A 395 -9.62 8.91 -18.48
N PRO A 396 -10.00 10.09 -17.97
CA PRO A 396 -11.39 10.40 -17.71
C PRO A 396 -12.24 10.43 -19.00
N GLN A 397 -11.61 10.67 -20.16
CA GLN A 397 -12.27 10.76 -21.47
C GLN A 397 -12.44 9.41 -22.16
N ARG A 398 -11.74 8.35 -21.71
CA ARG A 398 -11.98 6.97 -22.19
C ARG A 398 -13.36 6.42 -21.83
N ARG A 399 -14.19 7.19 -21.09
CA ARG A 399 -15.61 6.95 -20.94
C ARG A 399 -16.38 7.55 -22.12
N ALA A 400 -16.50 6.81 -23.25
CA ALA A 400 -17.60 6.82 -24.23
C ALA A 400 -17.20 6.35 -25.64
N THR A 401 -16.42 5.28 -25.78
CA THR A 401 -16.36 4.53 -27.04
C THR A 401 -16.42 3.04 -26.73
N THR A 402 -17.63 2.56 -26.47
CA THR A 402 -18.06 1.19 -26.78
C THR A 402 -19.21 1.32 -27.76
#